data_AF-A0A944GKU4-F1
#
_entry.id   AF-A0A944GKU4-F1
#
_cell.length_a   1.000
_cell.length_b   1.000
_cell.length_c   1.000
_cell.angle_alpha   90.00
_cell.angle_beta   90.00
_cell.angle_gamma   90.00
#
_symmetry.space_group_name_H-M   'P 1'
#
loop_
_entity.id
_entity.type
_entity.pdbx_description
1 polymer ?
#
loop_
_entity_poly.entity_id
_entity_poly.type
_entity_poly.pdbx_seq_one_letter_code
_entity_poly.pdbx_strand_id
1 'polypeptide(L)'
;MMTTHPSTPTASKRIATIDVMRAIIMLLMLFVNDIPGVDGLPHWLGHAETEEDMLGFSDIVFPGFLFCVGMSIPFAMQSRLRKTAGNVLGVLRHVLDRTVALVVMGLFTLNACKTGLFMLLMTVGFFLVWLNYDKGPAMLKGVPQKVLKGLGIALLFAIMLHYDAIGKPFHTGWWGILGLIGWAYLVSAVLYLLTRSRLRYTLCAWGAVVLLCIINAQGGIIPEQYFSRNIFLPFWPGGWTHPALVMSGMVASLLLHRMATSGQNRRIFPVFVAMAMVAGLCTLVSHHFWIISKNLATPTWLFICLVILFIATPCVHWLVDEKGKS
;
A
#
# COMPACT_ATOMS: atom_id res chain seq x y z
N MET A 1 31.63 32.94 -29.89
CA MET A 1 31.56 31.58 -29.31
C MET A 1 30.50 31.59 -28.21
N MET A 2 29.29 31.14 -28.54
CA MET A 2 28.18 31.01 -27.58
C MET A 2 28.28 29.62 -26.95
N THR A 3 28.68 29.56 -25.68
CA THR A 3 28.75 28.30 -24.93
C THR A 3 27.33 27.85 -24.58
N THR A 4 26.81 26.86 -25.31
CA THR A 4 25.57 26.16 -24.96
C THR A 4 25.81 25.36 -23.69
N HIS A 5 25.29 25.84 -22.55
CA HIS A 5 25.21 25.02 -21.35
C HIS A 5 24.32 23.80 -21.63
N PRO A 6 24.80 22.56 -21.35
CA PRO A 6 23.96 21.39 -21.50
C PRO A 6 22.82 21.48 -20.49
N SER A 7 21.59 21.46 -20.99
CA SER A 7 20.37 21.38 -20.19
C SER A 7 20.48 20.19 -19.22
N THR A 8 20.49 20.48 -17.93
CA THR A 8 20.40 19.49 -16.86
C THR A 8 19.21 18.57 -17.12
N PRO A 9 19.34 17.25 -16.88
CA PRO A 9 18.26 16.31 -17.11
C PRO A 9 17.06 16.76 -16.28
N THR A 10 15.93 17.04 -16.95
CA THR A 10 14.67 17.44 -16.31
C THR A 10 14.41 16.52 -15.12
N ALA A 11 14.54 17.08 -13.91
CA ALA A 11 14.13 16.41 -12.69
C ALA A 11 12.70 15.90 -12.93
N SER A 12 12.47 14.59 -12.74
CA SER A 12 11.13 14.01 -12.93
C SER A 12 10.14 14.90 -12.19
N LYS A 13 9.23 15.58 -12.91
CA LYS A 13 8.27 16.53 -12.35
C LYS A 13 7.57 15.81 -11.18
N ARG A 14 7.99 16.12 -9.94
CA ARG A 14 7.48 15.46 -8.74
C ARG A 14 6.03 15.87 -8.64
N ILE A 15 5.15 14.88 -8.51
CA ILE A 15 3.72 15.14 -8.41
C ILE A 15 3.44 15.43 -6.94
N ALA A 16 3.47 16.73 -6.59
CA ALA A 16 3.28 17.20 -5.23
C ALA A 16 1.96 16.70 -4.61
N THR A 17 0.92 16.47 -5.43
CA THR A 17 -0.33 15.83 -5.01
C THR A 17 -0.13 14.48 -4.31
N ILE A 18 0.77 13.63 -4.81
CA ILE A 18 1.02 12.30 -4.22
C ILE A 18 1.73 12.46 -2.87
N ASP A 19 2.66 13.40 -2.78
CA ASP A 19 3.41 13.68 -1.56
C ASP A 19 2.50 14.27 -0.48
N VAL A 20 1.62 15.21 -0.84
CA VAL A 20 0.63 15.81 0.08
C VAL A 20 -0.42 14.79 0.53
N MET A 21 -0.98 14.00 -0.39
CA MET A 21 -1.91 12.92 -0.03
C MET A 21 -1.26 11.94 0.96
N ARG A 22 0.00 11.56 0.73
CA ARG A 22 0.73 10.69 1.64
C ARG A 22 0.95 11.35 3.01
N ALA A 23 1.33 12.63 3.04
CA ALA A 23 1.52 13.37 4.28
C ALA A 23 0.23 13.46 5.10
N ILE A 24 -0.91 13.76 4.46
CA ILE A 24 -2.23 13.78 5.10
C ILE A 24 -2.55 12.40 5.69
N ILE A 25 -2.41 11.32 4.93
CA ILE A 25 -2.71 9.98 5.43
C ILE A 25 -1.77 9.57 6.56
N MET A 26 -0.48 9.92 6.51
CA MET A 26 0.46 9.66 7.60
C MET A 26 0.11 10.45 8.87
N LEU A 27 -0.32 11.71 8.72
CA LEU A 27 -0.83 12.51 9.83
C LEU A 27 -2.07 11.86 10.46
N LEU A 28 -3.03 11.43 9.63
CA LEU A 28 -4.23 10.74 10.10
C LEU A 28 -3.90 9.41 10.78
N MET A 29 -2.90 8.68 10.30
CA MET A 29 -2.42 7.46 10.93
C MET A 29 -1.88 7.72 12.33
N LEU A 30 -1.06 8.77 12.52
CA LEU A 30 -0.59 9.14 13.85
C LEU A 30 -1.75 9.53 14.76
N PHE A 31 -2.66 10.37 14.26
CA PHE A 31 -3.83 10.80 15.02
C PHE A 31 -4.70 9.62 15.48
N VAL A 32 -5.04 8.70 14.57
CA VAL A 32 -5.88 7.55 14.88
C VAL A 32 -5.18 6.56 15.82
N ASN A 33 -3.86 6.40 15.71
CA ASN A 33 -3.12 5.52 16.61
C ASN A 33 -3.09 6.01 18.06
N ASP A 34 -3.34 7.30 18.31
CA ASP A 34 -3.41 7.89 19.66
C ASP A 34 -4.84 7.93 20.24
N ILE A 35 -5.85 7.47 19.48
CA ILE A 35 -7.26 7.39 19.93
C ILE A 35 -7.47 6.30 21.01
N PRO A 36 -6.91 5.08 20.90
CA PRO A 36 -7.13 4.03 21.89
C PRO A 36 -6.65 4.44 23.29
N GLY A 37 -7.54 4.38 24.28
CA GLY A 37 -7.25 4.73 25.67
C GLY A 37 -7.73 6.11 26.12
N VAL A 38 -8.42 6.85 25.24
CA VAL A 38 -9.12 8.09 25.60
C VAL A 38 -10.60 7.78 25.87
N ASP A 39 -11.10 8.17 27.04
CA ASP A 39 -12.50 7.96 27.43
C ASP A 39 -13.44 9.02 26.81
N GLY A 40 -14.71 8.65 26.57
CA GLY A 40 -15.75 9.58 26.14
C GLY A 40 -15.72 9.97 24.65
N LEU A 41 -14.96 9.25 23.83
CA LEU A 41 -14.90 9.47 22.39
C LEU A 41 -16.19 9.04 21.66
N PRO A 42 -16.65 9.81 20.67
CA PRO A 42 -17.75 9.38 19.80
C PRO A 42 -17.41 8.08 19.05
N HIS A 43 -18.37 7.15 19.01
CA HIS A 43 -18.20 5.82 18.42
C HIS A 43 -17.67 5.85 16.97
N TRP A 44 -18.17 6.77 16.15
CA TRP A 44 -17.76 6.93 14.75
C TRP A 44 -16.29 7.30 14.55
N LEU A 45 -15.59 7.80 15.58
CA LEU A 45 -14.18 8.17 15.48
C LEU A 45 -13.26 6.95 15.61
N GLY A 46 -13.72 5.90 16.29
CA GLY A 46 -12.97 4.66 16.54
C GLY A 46 -12.96 3.69 15.36
N HIS A 47 -12.58 2.45 15.66
CA HIS A 47 -12.73 1.30 14.75
C HIS A 47 -14.12 0.70 14.91
N ALA A 48 -14.78 0.38 13.80
CA ALA A 48 -15.96 -0.47 13.84
C ALA A 48 -15.59 -1.89 14.28
N GLU A 49 -16.51 -2.56 14.98
CA GLU A 49 -16.33 -3.98 15.30
C GLU A 49 -16.40 -4.85 14.04
N THR A 50 -15.88 -6.09 14.10
CA THR A 50 -15.78 -6.96 12.92
C THR A 50 -17.11 -7.24 12.22
N GLU A 51 -18.18 -7.43 13.00
CA GLU A 51 -19.54 -7.75 12.52
C GLU A 51 -20.46 -6.51 12.54
N GLU A 52 -19.91 -5.34 12.86
CA GLU A 52 -20.68 -4.10 12.89
C GLU A 52 -20.72 -3.48 11.50
N ASP A 53 -21.93 -3.12 11.05
CA ASP A 53 -22.15 -2.43 9.78
C ASP A 53 -21.92 -0.93 9.91
N MET A 54 -20.65 -0.54 10.11
CA MET A 54 -20.25 0.85 10.30
C MET A 54 -18.90 1.14 9.63
N LEU A 55 -18.75 2.35 9.08
CA LEU A 55 -17.44 2.89 8.70
C LEU A 55 -16.90 3.80 9.81
N GLY A 56 -16.00 3.28 10.65
CA GLY A 56 -15.26 4.12 11.58
C GLY A 56 -14.29 5.06 10.85
N PHE A 57 -14.04 6.26 11.37
CA PHE A 57 -13.05 7.18 10.82
C PHE A 57 -11.67 6.53 10.72
N SER A 58 -11.33 5.75 11.74
CA SER A 58 -10.08 4.98 11.84
C SER A 58 -9.95 3.91 10.74
N ASP A 59 -11.07 3.47 10.15
CA ASP A 59 -11.10 2.43 9.12
C ASP A 59 -10.82 2.95 7.71
N ILE A 60 -10.79 4.26 7.52
CA ILE A 60 -10.51 4.94 6.23
C ILE A 60 -8.99 5.11 6.02
N VAL A 61 -8.23 5.23 7.11
CA VAL A 61 -6.79 5.57 7.06
C VAL A 61 -5.97 4.50 6.35
N PHE A 62 -6.17 3.24 6.69
CA PHE A 62 -5.42 2.13 6.09
C PHE A 62 -5.69 1.98 4.58
N PRO A 63 -6.94 2.03 4.09
CA PRO A 63 -7.26 2.15 2.67
C PRO A 63 -6.60 3.33 1.98
N GLY A 64 -6.61 4.50 2.63
CA GLY A 64 -5.92 5.68 2.10
C GLY A 64 -4.42 5.46 1.95
N PHE A 65 -3.80 4.73 2.87
CA PHE A 65 -2.38 4.37 2.78
C PHE A 65 -2.10 3.45 1.59
N LEU A 66 -2.90 2.39 1.42
CA LEU A 66 -2.79 1.47 0.27
C LEU A 66 -3.02 2.20 -1.06
N PHE A 67 -3.99 3.10 -1.12
CA PHE A 67 -4.22 3.94 -2.29
C PHE A 67 -3.01 4.84 -2.60
N CYS A 68 -2.40 5.48 -1.60
CA CYS A 68 -1.19 6.27 -1.74
C CYS A 68 0.03 5.44 -2.20
N VAL A 69 0.18 4.21 -1.71
CA VAL A 69 1.17 3.24 -2.21
C VAL A 69 0.91 3.01 -3.70
N GLY A 70 -0.33 2.73 -4.07
CA GLY A 70 -0.80 2.55 -5.44
C GLY A 70 -0.44 3.72 -6.36
N MET A 71 -0.76 4.94 -5.94
CA MET A 71 -0.43 6.16 -6.69
C MET A 71 1.06 6.28 -7.00
N SER A 72 1.91 5.74 -6.12
CA SER A 72 3.37 5.86 -6.21
C SER A 72 4.02 4.79 -7.09
N ILE A 73 3.35 3.65 -7.33
CA ILE A 73 3.90 2.52 -8.09
C ILE A 73 4.32 2.93 -9.52
N PRO A 74 3.46 3.58 -10.33
CA PRO A 74 3.82 3.90 -11.71
C PRO A 74 5.10 4.72 -11.85
N PHE A 75 5.22 5.78 -11.04
CA PHE A 75 6.37 6.68 -11.09
C PHE A 75 7.64 6.03 -10.54
N ALA A 76 7.54 5.26 -9.45
CA ALA A 76 8.66 4.54 -8.88
C ALA A 76 9.20 3.48 -9.86
N MET A 77 8.30 2.72 -10.50
CA MET A 77 8.67 1.68 -11.47
C MET A 77 9.24 2.29 -12.76
N GLN A 78 8.61 3.33 -13.31
CA GLN A 78 9.16 4.02 -14.49
C GLN A 78 10.53 4.63 -14.23
N SER A 79 10.74 5.26 -13.06
CA SER A 79 12.04 5.81 -12.69
C SER A 79 13.12 4.72 -12.61
N ARG A 80 12.78 3.55 -12.06
CA ARG A 80 13.70 2.40 -11.99
C ARG A 80 13.99 1.80 -13.35
N LEU A 81 12.97 1.56 -14.18
CA LEU A 81 13.15 1.03 -15.53
C LEU A 81 14.05 1.93 -16.38
N ARG A 82 13.90 3.26 -16.27
CA ARG A 82 14.81 4.22 -16.93
C ARG A 82 16.25 4.11 -16.43
N LYS A 83 16.46 3.96 -15.12
CA LYS A 83 17.80 3.83 -14.51
C LYS A 83 18.50 2.52 -14.86
N THR A 84 17.75 1.43 -15.06
CA THR A 84 18.31 0.10 -15.35
C THR A 84 18.22 -0.26 -16.83
N ALA A 85 18.14 0.74 -17.72
CA ALA A 85 18.06 0.55 -19.18
C ALA A 85 17.00 -0.49 -19.63
N GLY A 86 15.87 -0.55 -18.93
CA GLY A 86 14.77 -1.48 -19.24
C GLY A 86 14.92 -2.90 -18.68
N ASN A 87 15.90 -3.20 -17.82
CA ASN A 87 16.04 -4.51 -17.19
C ASN A 87 14.89 -4.81 -16.21
N VAL A 88 13.87 -5.52 -16.71
CA VAL A 88 12.68 -5.90 -15.95
C VAL A 88 13.01 -6.85 -14.79
N LEU A 89 13.97 -7.76 -14.97
CA LEU A 89 14.35 -8.73 -13.94
C LEU A 89 14.98 -8.04 -12.72
N GLY A 90 15.81 -7.01 -12.96
CA GLY A 90 16.37 -6.18 -11.90
C GLY A 90 15.31 -5.41 -11.12
N VAL A 91 14.27 -4.91 -11.81
CA VAL A 91 13.13 -4.25 -11.16
C VAL A 91 12.29 -5.24 -10.36
N LEU A 92 12.04 -6.43 -10.91
CA LEU A 92 11.30 -7.49 -10.21
C LEU A 92 12.02 -7.93 -8.94
N ARG A 93 13.34 -8.15 -9.01
CA ARG A 93 14.16 -8.46 -7.82
C ARG A 93 14.03 -7.37 -6.76
N HIS A 94 14.06 -6.10 -7.18
CA HIS A 94 13.87 -4.99 -6.24
C HIS A 94 12.48 -4.98 -5.60
N VAL A 95 11.43 -5.27 -6.35
CA VAL A 95 10.04 -5.40 -5.84
C VAL A 95 9.96 -6.55 -4.83
N LEU A 96 10.56 -7.69 -5.14
CA LEU A 96 10.62 -8.85 -4.25
C LEU A 96 11.38 -8.52 -2.96
N ASP A 97 12.56 -7.90 -3.04
CA ASP A 97 13.35 -7.51 -1.86
C ASP A 97 12.55 -6.60 -0.91
N ARG A 98 11.79 -5.63 -1.45
CA ARG A 98 10.93 -4.76 -0.63
C ARG A 98 9.72 -5.50 -0.07
N THR A 99 9.14 -6.40 -0.84
CA THR A 99 8.00 -7.22 -0.40
C THR A 99 8.42 -8.11 0.77
N VAL A 100 9.53 -8.83 0.63
CA VAL A 100 10.10 -9.67 1.69
C VAL A 100 10.36 -8.85 2.94
N ALA A 101 10.94 -7.65 2.82
CA ALA A 101 11.13 -6.76 3.95
C ALA A 101 9.83 -6.45 4.70
N LEU A 102 8.79 -6.02 3.97
CA LEU A 102 7.50 -5.66 4.55
C LEU A 102 6.77 -6.86 5.16
N VAL A 103 6.81 -8.01 4.51
CA VAL A 103 6.19 -9.25 4.99
C VAL A 103 6.88 -9.77 6.24
N VAL A 104 8.22 -9.79 6.27
CA VAL A 104 8.99 -10.18 7.46
C VAL A 104 8.74 -9.20 8.61
N MET A 105 8.79 -7.89 8.36
CA MET A 105 8.49 -6.90 9.39
C MET A 105 7.04 -7.03 9.91
N GLY A 106 6.07 -7.28 9.04
CA GLY A 106 4.68 -7.53 9.41
C GLY A 106 4.53 -8.76 10.30
N LEU A 107 5.20 -9.86 9.94
CA LEU A 107 5.14 -11.11 10.69
C LEU A 107 5.78 -11.00 12.08
N PHE A 108 6.92 -10.32 12.21
CA PHE A 108 7.57 -10.08 13.49
C PHE A 108 6.79 -9.10 14.38
N THR A 109 6.21 -8.04 13.79
CA THR A 109 5.37 -7.09 14.54
C THR A 109 4.06 -7.70 15.00
N LEU A 110 3.49 -8.64 14.23
CA LEU A 110 2.32 -9.43 14.63
C LEU A 110 2.61 -10.29 15.86
N ASN A 111 3.78 -10.93 15.90
CA ASN A 111 4.21 -11.78 17.01
C ASN A 111 4.91 -10.99 18.12
N ALA A 112 4.93 -9.65 18.05
CA ALA A 112 5.66 -8.84 19.01
C ALA A 112 5.06 -8.94 20.41
N CYS A 113 5.90 -9.32 21.38
CA CYS A 113 5.51 -9.29 22.79
C CYS A 113 5.38 -7.83 23.26
N LYS A 114 4.46 -7.56 24.20
CA LYS A 114 4.32 -6.24 24.85
C LYS A 114 5.56 -5.80 25.65
N THR A 115 6.58 -6.65 25.78
CA THR A 115 7.85 -6.30 26.43
C THR A 115 8.64 -5.32 25.57
N GLY A 116 8.97 -4.14 26.12
CA GLY A 116 9.74 -3.10 25.39
C GLY A 116 11.09 -3.57 24.86
N LEU A 117 11.78 -4.48 25.56
CA LEU A 117 13.05 -5.06 25.10
C LEU A 117 12.91 -5.86 23.80
N PHE A 118 11.83 -6.62 23.63
CA PHE A 118 11.58 -7.38 22.41
C PHE A 118 11.39 -6.43 21.23
N MET A 119 10.54 -5.42 21.40
CA MET A 119 10.29 -4.42 20.35
C MET A 119 11.58 -3.69 19.97
N LEU A 120 12.42 -3.36 20.96
CA LEU A 120 13.73 -2.74 20.72
C LEU A 120 14.65 -3.66 19.90
N LEU A 121 14.85 -4.90 20.34
CA LEU A 121 15.75 -5.85 19.66
C LEU A 121 15.28 -6.17 18.24
N MET A 122 13.98 -6.39 18.05
CA MET A 122 13.37 -6.58 16.74
C MET A 122 13.61 -5.37 15.83
N THR A 123 13.39 -4.15 16.35
CA THR A 123 13.60 -2.91 15.60
C THR A 123 15.06 -2.74 15.20
N VAL A 124 16.01 -3.02 16.11
CA VAL A 124 17.44 -3.05 15.81
C VAL A 124 17.75 -4.08 14.73
N GLY A 125 17.16 -5.29 14.82
CA GLY A 125 17.29 -6.32 13.79
C GLY A 125 16.82 -5.85 12.41
N PHE A 126 15.65 -5.20 12.31
CA PHE A 126 15.15 -4.65 11.05
C PHE A 126 16.08 -3.61 10.45
N PHE A 127 16.56 -2.67 11.27
CA PHE A 127 17.54 -1.68 10.82
C PHE A 127 18.83 -2.35 10.36
N LEU A 128 19.36 -3.34 11.09
CA LEU A 128 20.58 -4.04 10.68
C LEU A 128 20.44 -4.75 9.32
N VAL A 129 19.26 -5.28 9.00
CA VAL A 129 19.07 -5.99 7.72
C VAL A 129 18.80 -5.03 6.56
N TRP A 130 17.93 -4.02 6.75
CA TRP A 130 17.40 -3.19 5.67
C TRP A 130 17.87 -1.72 5.64
N LEU A 131 18.74 -1.30 6.57
CA LEU A 131 19.32 0.04 6.52
C LEU A 131 20.17 0.24 5.27
N ASN A 132 20.05 1.43 4.67
CA ASN A 132 20.92 1.85 3.59
C ASN A 132 22.25 2.38 4.16
N TYR A 133 23.24 1.49 4.28
CA TYR A 133 24.55 1.78 4.84
C TYR A 133 25.35 2.85 4.07
N ASP A 134 25.13 2.99 2.76
CA ASP A 134 25.85 3.98 1.95
C ASP A 134 25.49 5.42 2.36
N LYS A 135 24.26 5.62 2.81
CA LYS A 135 23.73 6.88 3.34
C LYS A 135 23.64 6.89 4.86
N GLY A 136 24.18 5.87 5.52
CA GLY A 136 24.07 5.64 6.95
C GLY A 136 25.11 6.42 7.77
N PRO A 137 25.05 6.26 9.11
CA PRO A 137 25.99 6.88 10.04
C PRO A 137 27.44 6.58 9.69
N ALA A 138 28.32 7.58 9.79
CA ALA A 138 29.74 7.44 9.46
C ALA A 138 30.43 6.33 10.24
N MET A 139 29.99 6.08 11.48
CA MET A 139 30.50 5.03 12.37
C MET A 139 30.33 3.60 11.82
N LEU A 140 29.36 3.37 10.92
CA LEU A 140 29.06 2.05 10.37
C LEU A 140 29.71 1.80 9.00
N LYS A 141 30.40 2.80 8.42
CA LYS A 141 31.00 2.70 7.09
C LYS A 141 32.23 1.80 7.03
N GLY A 142 32.89 1.55 8.16
CA GLY A 142 34.08 0.70 8.26
C GLY A 142 33.81 -0.79 8.43
N VAL A 143 32.57 -1.19 8.72
CA VAL A 143 32.21 -2.60 8.92
C VAL A 143 31.61 -3.17 7.64
N PRO A 144 32.04 -4.36 7.17
CA PRO A 144 31.46 -4.97 5.98
C PRO A 144 29.94 -5.15 6.14
N GLN A 145 29.17 -4.58 5.21
CA GLN A 145 27.69 -4.59 5.24
C GLN A 145 27.11 -6.00 5.37
N LYS A 146 27.79 -7.02 4.81
CA LYS A 146 27.40 -8.43 4.92
C LYS A 146 27.37 -8.92 6.36
N VAL A 147 28.32 -8.47 7.20
CA VAL A 147 28.40 -8.85 8.62
C VAL A 147 27.25 -8.21 9.39
N LEU A 148 26.95 -6.93 9.17
CA LEU A 148 25.84 -6.25 9.84
C LEU A 148 24.49 -6.87 9.48
N LYS A 149 24.27 -7.17 8.20
CA LYS A 149 23.05 -7.86 7.76
C LYS A 149 22.97 -9.26 8.33
N GLY A 150 24.09 -10.01 8.36
CA GLY A 150 24.16 -11.33 8.97
C GLY A 150 23.83 -11.31 10.46
N LEU A 151 24.34 -10.32 11.19
CA LEU A 151 24.03 -10.10 12.60
C LEU A 151 22.54 -9.78 12.80
N GLY A 152 21.98 -8.91 11.97
CA GLY A 152 20.55 -8.59 11.99
C GLY A 152 19.67 -9.82 11.73
N ILE A 153 20.01 -10.65 10.75
CA ILE A 153 19.30 -11.90 10.45
C ILE A 153 19.42 -12.88 11.62
N ALA A 154 20.63 -13.07 12.16
CA ALA A 154 20.88 -13.94 13.30
C ALA A 154 20.09 -13.48 14.54
N LEU A 155 20.02 -12.17 14.79
CA LEU A 155 19.23 -11.59 15.87
C LEU A 155 17.73 -11.88 15.70
N LEU A 156 17.17 -11.62 14.50
CA LEU A 156 15.76 -11.92 14.21
C LEU A 156 15.46 -13.41 14.35
N PHE A 157 16.37 -14.28 13.90
CA PHE A 157 16.23 -15.72 14.02
C PHE A 157 16.30 -16.19 15.48
N ALA A 158 17.23 -15.65 16.27
CA ALA A 158 17.33 -15.92 17.70
C ALA A 158 16.06 -15.51 18.46
N ILE A 159 15.46 -14.36 18.09
CA ILE A 159 14.18 -13.90 18.64
C ILE A 159 13.07 -14.92 18.32
N MET A 160 13.00 -15.38 17.07
CA MET A 160 12.01 -16.38 16.64
C MET A 160 12.14 -17.70 17.43
N LEU A 161 13.36 -18.23 17.57
CA LEU A 161 13.62 -19.45 18.32
C LEU A 161 13.31 -19.32 19.82
N HIS A 162 13.65 -18.18 20.42
CA HIS A 162 13.35 -17.91 21.82
C HIS A 162 11.83 -17.88 22.08
N TYR A 163 11.05 -17.35 21.12
CA TYR A 163 9.60 -17.29 21.23
C TYR A 163 8.97 -18.68 21.18
N ASP A 164 9.45 -19.53 20.26
CA ASP A 164 9.02 -20.92 20.14
C ASP A 164 9.37 -21.73 21.41
N ALA A 165 10.54 -21.48 22.00
CA ALA A 165 10.99 -22.11 23.25
C ALA A 165 10.15 -21.73 24.49
N ILE A 166 9.49 -20.57 24.51
CA ILE A 166 8.58 -20.14 25.60
C ILE A 166 7.18 -20.76 25.43
N GLY A 167 6.97 -21.62 24.42
CA GLY A 167 5.70 -22.30 24.19
C GLY A 167 4.64 -21.42 23.53
N LYS A 168 5.05 -20.30 22.93
CA LYS A 168 4.20 -19.47 22.06
C LYS A 168 4.69 -19.67 20.63
N PRO A 169 4.12 -20.60 19.84
CA PRO A 169 4.61 -20.85 18.49
C PRO A 169 4.48 -19.58 17.65
N PHE A 170 5.56 -19.26 16.94
CA PHE A 170 5.58 -18.15 16.00
C PHE A 170 4.60 -18.45 14.86
N HIS A 171 3.51 -17.71 14.78
CA HIS A 171 2.41 -18.02 13.87
C HIS A 171 2.25 -16.94 12.80
N THR A 172 1.75 -17.36 11.64
CA THR A 172 1.58 -16.49 10.46
C THR A 172 0.36 -15.58 10.57
N GLY A 173 -0.68 -15.99 11.31
CA GLY A 173 -1.89 -15.21 11.60
C GLY A 173 -2.40 -14.45 10.36
N TRP A 174 -2.61 -13.13 10.50
CA TRP A 174 -3.03 -12.24 9.41
C TRP A 174 -1.88 -11.41 8.81
N TRP A 175 -0.62 -11.78 9.08
CA TRP A 175 0.61 -11.16 8.54
C TRP A 175 0.91 -9.71 8.97
N GLY A 176 0.03 -9.08 9.74
CA GLY A 176 0.21 -7.70 10.23
C GLY A 176 0.06 -6.64 9.13
N ILE A 177 -0.13 -5.37 9.53
CA ILE A 177 -0.40 -4.25 8.61
C ILE A 177 0.70 -4.12 7.54
N LEU A 178 1.97 -4.21 7.94
CA LEU A 178 3.10 -4.12 7.01
C LEU A 178 3.11 -5.30 6.02
N GLY A 179 2.75 -6.50 6.47
CA GLY A 179 2.66 -7.67 5.60
C GLY A 179 1.55 -7.54 4.58
N LEU A 180 0.37 -7.05 4.98
CA LEU A 180 -0.74 -6.75 4.07
C LEU A 180 -0.31 -5.77 2.96
N ILE A 181 0.39 -4.69 3.33
CA ILE A 181 0.93 -3.71 2.38
C ILE A 181 1.93 -4.39 1.43
N GLY A 182 2.81 -5.24 1.95
CA GLY A 182 3.81 -5.98 1.17
C GLY A 182 3.17 -6.83 0.08
N TRP A 183 2.18 -7.66 0.44
CA TRP A 183 1.46 -8.51 -0.51
C TRP A 183 0.69 -7.71 -1.55
N ALA A 184 -0.07 -6.70 -1.13
CA ALA A 184 -0.82 -5.83 -2.04
C ALA A 184 0.10 -5.07 -3.01
N TYR A 185 1.26 -4.62 -2.53
CA TYR A 185 2.29 -3.99 -3.34
C TYR A 185 2.87 -4.96 -4.38
N LEU A 186 3.21 -6.20 -3.98
CA LEU A 186 3.78 -7.20 -4.89
C LEU A 186 2.87 -7.46 -6.09
N VAL A 187 1.61 -7.82 -5.86
CA VAL A 187 0.67 -8.11 -6.96
C VAL A 187 0.47 -6.89 -7.84
N SER A 188 0.25 -5.72 -7.24
CA SER A 188 0.02 -4.50 -8.00
C SER A 188 1.26 -4.11 -8.84
N ALA A 189 2.46 -4.23 -8.28
CA ALA A 189 3.70 -3.94 -8.98
C ALA A 189 3.96 -4.92 -10.14
N VAL A 190 3.69 -6.21 -9.95
CA VAL A 190 3.79 -7.22 -11.02
C VAL A 190 2.78 -6.94 -12.13
N LEU A 191 1.52 -6.68 -11.79
CA LEU A 191 0.49 -6.31 -12.77
C LEU A 191 0.86 -5.03 -13.53
N TYR A 192 1.45 -4.04 -12.85
CA TYR A 192 1.95 -2.84 -13.51
C TYR A 192 3.09 -3.14 -14.50
N LEU A 193 4.06 -3.98 -14.11
CA LEU A 193 5.16 -4.38 -14.98
C LEU A 193 4.67 -5.13 -16.24
N LEU A 194 3.62 -5.96 -16.10
CA LEU A 194 2.97 -6.64 -17.22
C LEU A 194 2.24 -5.66 -18.16
N THR A 195 1.54 -4.67 -17.60
CA THR A 195 0.77 -3.69 -18.38
C THR A 195 1.63 -2.55 -18.95
N ARG A 196 2.89 -2.41 -18.51
CA ARG A 196 3.90 -1.44 -19.00
C ARG A 196 3.37 0.00 -19.14
N SER A 197 2.65 0.50 -18.15
CA SER A 197 2.10 1.88 -18.11
C SER A 197 0.99 2.18 -19.14
N ARG A 198 0.52 1.18 -19.89
CA ARG A 198 -0.56 1.38 -20.86
C ARG A 198 -1.90 1.39 -20.12
N LEU A 199 -2.48 2.58 -19.97
CA LEU A 199 -3.71 2.81 -19.20
C LEU A 199 -4.83 1.81 -19.48
N ARG A 200 -5.07 1.44 -20.75
CA ARG A 200 -6.12 0.47 -21.12
C ARG A 200 -5.93 -0.89 -20.44
N TYR A 201 -4.71 -1.44 -20.49
CA TYR A 201 -4.43 -2.73 -19.87
C TYR A 201 -4.41 -2.62 -18.34
N THR A 202 -3.96 -1.50 -17.78
CA THR A 202 -4.03 -1.26 -16.33
C THR A 202 -5.48 -1.15 -15.84
N LEU A 203 -6.37 -0.52 -16.61
CA LEU A 203 -7.81 -0.48 -16.32
C LEU A 203 -8.44 -1.88 -16.39
N CYS A 204 -8.11 -2.69 -17.40
CA CYS A 204 -8.58 -4.08 -17.48
C CYS A 204 -8.08 -4.91 -16.30
N ALA A 205 -6.80 -4.78 -15.93
CA ALA A 205 -6.23 -5.47 -14.77
C ALA A 205 -6.87 -5.03 -13.45
N TRP A 206 -7.13 -3.73 -13.30
CA TRP A 206 -7.85 -3.19 -12.14
C TRP A 206 -9.28 -3.74 -12.05
N GLY A 207 -10.03 -3.72 -13.16
CA GLY A 207 -11.37 -4.30 -13.22
C GLY A 207 -11.38 -5.80 -12.88
N ALA A 208 -10.39 -6.56 -13.37
CA ALA A 208 -10.24 -7.97 -13.02
C ALA A 208 -9.96 -8.18 -11.51
N VAL A 209 -9.11 -7.36 -10.90
CA VAL A 209 -8.82 -7.43 -9.45
C VAL A 209 -10.06 -7.06 -8.62
N VAL A 210 -10.83 -6.05 -9.02
CA VAL A 210 -12.11 -5.70 -8.37
C VAL A 210 -13.12 -6.83 -8.51
N LEU A 211 -13.20 -7.47 -9.68
CA LEU A 211 -14.07 -8.64 -9.87
C LEU A 211 -13.63 -9.81 -8.99
N LEU A 212 -12.33 -10.08 -8.87
CA LEU A 212 -11.80 -11.10 -7.96
C LEU A 212 -12.11 -10.78 -6.49
N CYS A 213 -12.13 -9.50 -6.11
CA CYS A 213 -12.58 -9.06 -4.78
C CYS A 213 -14.05 -9.42 -4.52
N ILE A 214 -14.94 -9.15 -5.48
CA ILE A 214 -16.36 -9.49 -5.35
C ILE A 214 -16.57 -11.01 -5.31
N ILE A 215 -15.90 -11.76 -6.21
CA ILE A 215 -15.97 -13.23 -6.26
C ILE A 215 -15.47 -13.84 -4.94
N ASN A 216 -14.40 -13.29 -4.38
CA ASN A 216 -13.85 -13.75 -3.11
C ASN A 216 -14.83 -13.51 -1.94
N ALA A 217 -15.50 -12.36 -1.94
CA ALA A 217 -16.46 -12.00 -0.90
C ALA A 217 -17.77 -12.81 -0.96
N GLN A 218 -18.15 -13.35 -2.13
CA GLN A 218 -19.32 -14.22 -2.29
C GLN A 218 -19.11 -15.63 -1.70
N GLY A 219 -17.93 -15.96 -1.19
CA GLY A 219 -17.73 -17.16 -0.36
C GLY A 219 -18.02 -18.50 -1.05
N GLY A 220 -17.93 -18.64 -2.39
CA GLY A 220 -18.30 -19.94 -2.98
C GLY A 220 -18.12 -20.24 -4.48
N ILE A 221 -17.73 -19.29 -5.35
CA ILE A 221 -17.67 -19.61 -6.80
C ILE A 221 -16.40 -20.41 -7.18
N ILE A 222 -15.41 -20.49 -6.30
CA ILE A 222 -14.26 -21.38 -6.46
C ILE A 222 -14.45 -22.56 -5.48
N PRO A 223 -14.92 -23.73 -5.96
CA PRO A 223 -15.02 -24.94 -5.13
C PRO A 223 -13.69 -25.23 -4.44
N GLU A 224 -13.73 -25.80 -3.23
CA GLU A 224 -12.54 -26.14 -2.41
C GLU A 224 -11.50 -27.00 -3.14
N GLN A 225 -11.92 -27.64 -4.22
CA GLN A 225 -11.15 -28.57 -5.04
C GLN A 225 -10.33 -27.88 -6.13
N TYR A 226 -10.49 -26.57 -6.37
CA TYR A 226 -9.71 -25.86 -7.39
C TYR A 226 -8.35 -25.39 -6.83
N PHE A 227 -7.29 -25.75 -7.55
CA PHE A 227 -5.88 -25.43 -7.30
C PHE A 227 -5.61 -23.94 -6.98
N SER A 228 -6.41 -23.02 -7.51
CA SER A 228 -6.30 -21.57 -7.25
C SER A 228 -6.70 -21.19 -5.82
N ARG A 229 -7.64 -21.89 -5.20
CA ARG A 229 -8.06 -21.62 -3.81
C ARG A 229 -7.00 -22.06 -2.82
N ASN A 230 -6.40 -23.25 -2.99
CA ASN A 230 -5.43 -23.79 -2.03
C ASN A 230 -4.04 -23.11 -2.05
N ILE A 231 -3.68 -22.41 -3.12
CA ILE A 231 -2.41 -21.68 -3.22
C ILE A 231 -2.57 -20.18 -2.94
N PHE A 232 -3.64 -19.55 -3.45
CA PHE A 232 -3.77 -18.09 -3.39
C PHE A 232 -4.59 -17.55 -2.22
N LEU A 233 -5.50 -18.33 -1.60
CA LEU A 233 -6.38 -17.82 -0.54
C LEU A 233 -5.86 -18.05 0.90
N PRO A 234 -5.21 -19.18 1.25
CA PRO A 234 -4.58 -19.35 2.56
C PRO A 234 -3.39 -18.40 2.79
N PHE A 235 -2.73 -17.98 1.71
CA PHE A 235 -1.56 -17.09 1.77
C PHE A 235 -1.90 -15.60 1.72
N TRP A 236 -3.13 -15.22 1.37
CA TRP A 236 -3.51 -13.83 1.11
C TRP A 236 -4.46 -13.27 2.18
N PRO A 237 -3.93 -12.79 3.32
CA PRO A 237 -4.75 -12.17 4.36
C PRO A 237 -5.54 -10.95 3.83
N GLY A 238 -6.86 -10.97 4.04
CA GLY A 238 -7.81 -9.95 3.58
C GLY A 238 -8.08 -9.92 2.07
N GLY A 239 -7.75 -11.00 1.36
CA GLY A 239 -8.19 -11.23 -0.02
C GLY A 239 -7.77 -10.17 -1.04
N TRP A 240 -8.54 -10.08 -2.13
CA TRP A 240 -8.26 -9.21 -3.28
C TRP A 240 -8.60 -7.72 -3.04
N THR A 241 -9.16 -7.40 -1.88
CA THR A 241 -9.56 -6.04 -1.50
C THR A 241 -8.35 -5.11 -1.34
N HIS A 242 -7.27 -5.57 -0.70
CA HIS A 242 -6.07 -4.77 -0.55
C HIS A 242 -5.38 -4.46 -1.90
N PRO A 243 -5.12 -5.46 -2.77
CA PRO A 243 -4.68 -5.18 -4.15
C PRO A 243 -5.63 -4.26 -4.92
N ALA A 244 -6.95 -4.38 -4.75
CA ALA A 244 -7.92 -3.50 -5.41
C ALA A 244 -7.74 -2.04 -5.00
N LEU A 245 -7.50 -1.75 -3.72
CA LEU A 245 -7.20 -0.40 -3.22
C LEU A 245 -5.91 0.17 -3.83
N VAL A 246 -4.84 -0.63 -3.85
CA VAL A 246 -3.55 -0.24 -4.44
C VAL A 246 -3.69 0.00 -5.95
N MET A 247 -4.36 -0.89 -6.68
CA MET A 247 -4.61 -0.72 -8.11
C MET A 247 -5.51 0.49 -8.41
N SER A 248 -6.47 0.81 -7.54
CA SER A 248 -7.30 2.01 -7.67
C SER A 248 -6.47 3.29 -7.58
N GLY A 249 -5.55 3.36 -6.62
CA GLY A 249 -4.58 4.46 -6.52
C GLY A 249 -3.66 4.55 -7.74
N MET A 250 -3.24 3.41 -8.27
CA MET A 250 -2.42 3.36 -9.49
C MET A 250 -3.16 3.92 -10.72
N VAL A 251 -4.43 3.53 -10.91
CA VAL A 251 -5.29 4.06 -11.97
C VAL A 251 -5.49 5.56 -11.79
N ALA A 252 -5.79 6.01 -10.57
CA ALA A 252 -5.95 7.41 -10.24
C ALA A 252 -4.72 8.23 -10.65
N SER A 253 -3.51 7.79 -10.27
CA SER A 253 -2.31 8.55 -10.57
C SER A 253 -1.91 8.54 -12.05
N LEU A 254 -2.18 7.45 -12.78
CA LEU A 254 -2.01 7.40 -14.23
C LEU A 254 -3.00 8.32 -14.96
N LEU A 255 -4.26 8.36 -14.54
CA LEU A 255 -5.29 9.26 -15.08
C LEU A 255 -4.93 10.73 -14.82
N LEU A 256 -4.56 11.05 -13.58
CA LEU A 256 -4.12 12.37 -13.16
C LEU A 256 -2.94 12.85 -14.02
N HIS A 257 -1.89 12.02 -14.12
CA HIS A 257 -0.70 12.36 -14.89
C HIS A 257 -1.00 12.52 -16.39
N ARG A 258 -1.83 11.64 -16.97
CA ARG A 258 -2.21 11.73 -18.38
C ARG A 258 -3.01 13.00 -18.69
N MET A 259 -3.96 13.37 -17.83
CA MET A 259 -4.76 14.58 -18.03
C MET A 259 -3.93 15.85 -17.82
N ALA A 260 -3.08 15.88 -16.79
CA ALA A 260 -2.18 17.00 -16.51
C ALA A 260 -1.18 17.23 -17.67
N THR A 261 -0.58 16.15 -18.20
CA THR A 261 0.36 16.24 -19.34
C THR A 261 -0.30 16.59 -20.67
N SER A 262 -1.58 16.23 -20.84
CA SER A 262 -2.35 16.56 -22.06
C SER A 262 -3.00 17.95 -22.01
N GLY A 263 -2.74 18.75 -20.97
CA GLY A 263 -3.36 20.07 -20.76
C GLY A 263 -4.85 20.03 -20.44
N GLN A 264 -5.41 18.87 -20.11
CA GLN A 264 -6.84 18.66 -19.84
C GLN A 264 -7.17 18.76 -18.35
N ASN A 265 -6.57 19.73 -17.64
CA ASN A 265 -6.70 19.85 -16.18
C ASN A 265 -8.16 20.00 -15.72
N ARG A 266 -8.97 20.72 -16.52
CA ARG A 266 -10.42 20.89 -16.29
C ARG A 266 -11.20 19.56 -16.27
N ARG A 267 -10.68 18.50 -16.89
CA ARG A 267 -11.31 17.17 -16.89
C ARG A 267 -10.99 16.32 -15.67
N ILE A 268 -9.98 16.69 -14.87
CA ILE A 268 -9.57 15.92 -13.69
C ILE A 268 -10.74 15.81 -12.71
N PHE A 269 -11.29 16.95 -12.29
CA PHE A 269 -12.40 16.98 -11.33
C PHE A 269 -13.62 16.15 -11.78
N PRO A 270 -14.22 16.36 -12.98
CA PRO A 270 -15.40 15.60 -13.39
C PRO A 270 -15.12 14.10 -13.60
N VAL A 271 -13.92 13.70 -14.05
CA VAL A 271 -13.59 12.27 -14.20
C VAL A 271 -13.52 11.58 -12.84
N PHE A 272 -12.87 12.20 -11.86
CA PHE A 272 -12.76 11.63 -10.52
C PHE A 272 -14.11 11.62 -9.78
N VAL A 273 -14.95 12.65 -9.97
CA VAL A 273 -16.33 12.65 -9.47
C VAL A 273 -17.15 11.54 -10.14
N ALA A 274 -17.00 11.30 -11.45
CA ALA A 274 -17.65 10.18 -12.11
C ALA A 274 -17.19 8.83 -11.55
N MET A 275 -15.89 8.66 -11.29
CA MET A 275 -15.37 7.45 -10.64
C MET A 275 -15.91 7.28 -9.21
N ALA A 276 -16.04 8.37 -8.45
CA ALA A 276 -16.64 8.36 -7.13
C ALA A 276 -18.14 8.01 -7.18
N MET A 277 -18.89 8.51 -8.16
CA MET A 277 -20.30 8.14 -8.36
C MET A 277 -20.46 6.67 -8.71
N VAL A 278 -19.61 6.13 -9.60
CA VAL A 278 -19.61 4.69 -9.91
C VAL A 278 -19.26 3.87 -8.68
N ALA A 279 -18.24 4.25 -7.92
CA ALA A 279 -17.90 3.60 -6.66
C ALA A 279 -19.06 3.67 -5.66
N GLY A 280 -19.75 4.82 -5.55
CA GLY A 280 -20.90 5.00 -4.68
C GLY A 280 -22.08 4.11 -5.08
N LEU A 281 -22.36 3.99 -6.37
CA LEU A 281 -23.36 3.04 -6.87
C LEU A 281 -22.97 1.59 -6.53
N CYS A 282 -21.70 1.23 -6.73
CA CYS A 282 -21.18 -0.08 -6.32
C CYS A 282 -21.28 -0.31 -4.81
N THR A 283 -21.09 0.73 -3.98
CA THR A 283 -21.31 0.66 -2.53
C THR A 283 -22.76 0.32 -2.23
N LEU A 284 -23.72 1.05 -2.80
CA LEU A 284 -25.14 0.81 -2.57
C LEU A 284 -25.55 -0.60 -2.98
N VAL A 285 -25.09 -1.06 -4.15
CA VAL A 285 -25.37 -2.42 -4.63
C VAL A 285 -24.71 -3.47 -3.74
N SER A 286 -23.45 -3.27 -3.34
CA SER A 286 -22.71 -4.23 -2.51
C SER A 286 -23.26 -4.29 -1.08
N HIS A 287 -23.78 -3.18 -0.55
CA HIS A 287 -24.34 -3.10 0.80
C HIS A 287 -25.58 -3.99 0.98
N HIS A 288 -26.31 -4.29 -0.10
CA HIS A 288 -27.39 -5.29 -0.08
C HIS A 288 -26.90 -6.73 0.18
N PHE A 289 -25.62 -7.01 -0.05
CA PHE A 289 -25.03 -8.35 0.09
C PHE A 289 -24.03 -8.45 1.25
N TRP A 290 -23.31 -7.37 1.57
CA TRP A 290 -22.27 -7.35 2.59
C TRP A 290 -22.31 -6.09 3.44
N ILE A 291 -22.09 -6.26 4.74
CA ILE A 291 -21.87 -5.17 5.70
C ILE A 291 -20.61 -4.35 5.35
N ILE A 292 -20.52 -3.14 5.89
CA ILE A 292 -19.30 -2.34 5.85
C ILE A 292 -18.36 -2.83 6.95
N SER A 293 -17.47 -3.75 6.61
CA SER A 293 -16.46 -4.25 7.54
C SER A 293 -15.06 -4.25 6.93
N LYS A 294 -14.14 -3.56 7.62
CA LYS A 294 -12.70 -3.54 7.33
C LYS A 294 -12.06 -4.90 7.62
N ASN A 295 -12.40 -5.50 8.76
CA ASN A 295 -11.76 -6.73 9.22
C ASN A 295 -12.08 -7.92 8.31
N LEU A 296 -13.31 -7.95 7.77
CA LEU A 296 -13.73 -8.92 6.75
C LEU A 296 -13.28 -8.53 5.33
N ALA A 297 -12.67 -7.36 5.16
CA ALA A 297 -12.23 -6.81 3.87
C ALA A 297 -13.35 -6.83 2.80
N THR A 298 -14.55 -6.41 3.19
CA THR A 298 -15.75 -6.49 2.34
C THR A 298 -15.67 -5.61 1.09
N PRO A 299 -16.35 -5.99 -0.02
CA PRO A 299 -16.47 -5.13 -1.20
C PRO A 299 -17.17 -3.81 -0.89
N THR A 300 -18.15 -3.81 0.02
CA THR A 300 -18.84 -2.58 0.43
C THR A 300 -17.87 -1.59 1.08
N TRP A 301 -16.99 -2.08 1.98
CA TRP A 301 -15.92 -1.27 2.57
C TRP A 301 -14.91 -0.77 1.51
N LEU A 302 -14.55 -1.59 0.53
CA LEU A 302 -13.71 -1.17 -0.60
C LEU A 302 -14.32 0.05 -1.31
N PHE A 303 -15.57 -0.08 -1.76
CA PHE A 303 -16.20 0.93 -2.60
C PHE A 303 -16.45 2.23 -1.85
N ILE A 304 -16.89 2.18 -0.58
CA ILE A 304 -17.08 3.40 0.21
C ILE A 304 -15.76 4.14 0.46
N CYS A 305 -14.66 3.42 0.72
CA CYS A 305 -13.35 4.04 0.80
C CYS A 305 -12.90 4.65 -0.54
N LEU A 306 -13.20 4.00 -1.67
CA LEU A 306 -12.89 4.54 -2.98
C LEU A 306 -13.67 5.83 -3.31
N VAL A 307 -14.93 5.97 -2.87
CA VAL A 307 -15.68 7.23 -2.98
C VAL A 307 -14.88 8.37 -2.34
N ILE A 308 -14.48 8.18 -1.09
CA ILE A 308 -13.75 9.19 -0.31
C ILE A 308 -12.42 9.52 -0.99
N LEU A 309 -11.65 8.50 -1.40
CA LEU A 309 -10.32 8.69 -1.98
C LEU A 309 -10.36 9.29 -3.38
N PHE A 310 -11.35 8.93 -4.20
CA PHE A 310 -11.56 9.54 -5.52
C PHE A 310 -12.05 10.98 -5.44
N ILE A 311 -12.74 11.39 -4.36
CA ILE A 311 -13.07 12.80 -4.12
C ILE A 311 -11.85 13.56 -3.56
N ALA A 312 -11.14 12.97 -2.60
CA ALA A 312 -9.98 13.61 -1.97
C ALA A 312 -8.84 13.90 -2.97
N THR A 313 -8.59 12.98 -3.90
CA THR A 313 -7.50 13.10 -4.89
C THR A 313 -7.56 14.39 -5.74
N PRO A 314 -8.65 14.70 -6.47
CA PRO A 314 -8.77 15.94 -7.23
C PRO A 314 -8.84 17.18 -6.34
N CYS A 315 -9.40 17.10 -5.12
CA CYS A 315 -9.40 18.22 -4.17
C CYS A 315 -7.98 18.59 -3.73
N VAL A 316 -7.15 17.60 -3.38
CA VAL A 316 -5.75 17.82 -3.05
C VAL A 316 -4.97 18.28 -4.27
N HIS A 317 -5.24 17.70 -5.46
CA HIS A 317 -4.61 18.17 -6.70
C HIS A 317 -4.90 19.65 -6.94
N TRP A 318 -6.16 20.06 -6.85
CA TRP A 318 -6.58 21.44 -7.01
C TRP A 318 -5.90 22.38 -5.99
N LEU A 319 -5.85 21.96 -4.72
CA LEU A 319 -5.20 22.74 -3.66
C LEU A 319 -3.69 22.92 -3.90
N VAL A 320 -3.03 21.92 -4.50
CA VAL A 320 -1.61 21.94 -4.80
C VAL A 320 -1.31 22.73 -6.10
N ASP A 321 -2.15 22.58 -7.12
CA ASP A 321 -1.94 23.10 -8.48
C ASP A 321 -2.42 24.56 -8.64
N GLU A 322 -3.52 24.97 -8.00
CA GLU A 322 -4.00 26.37 -8.08
C GLU A 322 -3.31 27.32 -7.09
N LYS A 323 -2.82 26.81 -5.94
CA LYS A 323 -2.06 27.64 -4.98
C LYS A 323 -0.55 27.56 -5.19
N GLY A 324 -0.06 26.54 -5.89
CA GLY A 324 1.34 26.39 -6.25
C GLY A 324 1.60 26.89 -7.67
N LYS A 325 1.85 28.19 -7.82
CA LYS A 325 2.44 28.74 -9.07
C LYS A 325 3.70 27.93 -9.43
N SER A 326 3.61 27.06 -10.43
CA SER A 326 4.74 26.39 -11.09
C SER A 326 4.41 26.09 -12.54
#